data_AF-A0A960W751-F1
#
_entry.id   AF-A0A960W751-F1
#
_cell.length_a   1.000
_cell.length_b   1.000
_cell.length_c   1.000
_cell.angle_alpha   90.00
_cell.angle_beta   90.00
_cell.angle_gamma   90.00
#
_symmetry.space_group_name_H-M   'P 1'
#
loop_
_entity.id
_entity.type
_entity.pdbx_description
1 polymer ?
#
loop_
_entity_poly.entity_id
_entity_poly.type
_entity_poly.pdbx_seq_one_letter_code
_entity_poly.pdbx_strand_id
1 'polypeptide(L)'
;QFSTISYSFSDVYVEHGNQHHLCTQFDLDNLITNKEGKAILNLDWGSLMGYYHIYKDKNEVFTAPYNIIPAFKMLKWLLVHSFVFAVKWIVLFIFYSFKSLYVLKHKNKNWTFVFTLIKTLLTEDFSRSLEKTAKKMLLETNYNKVVFGHSHSYRFREYSPNKIYVNTGGWIKVTNLATHSLGTWKKFCYAYIEVNGDSSSIELKEWKGIHVPDLTIAGQKNKIDHER
;
A
#
# COMPACT_ATOMS: atom_id res chain seq x y z
N GLN A 1 14.16 -17.75 -2.78
CA GLN A 1 14.41 -16.57 -3.65
C GLN A 1 13.18 -15.68 -3.52
N PHE A 2 13.28 -14.46 -2.99
CA PHE A 2 12.13 -13.55 -2.96
C PHE A 2 11.77 -13.25 -4.42
N SER A 3 10.55 -13.59 -4.80
CA SER A 3 10.01 -13.38 -6.14
C SER A 3 10.16 -11.92 -6.56
N THR A 4 10.53 -11.74 -7.82
CA THR A 4 10.69 -10.48 -8.56
C THR A 4 9.71 -9.38 -8.10
N ILE A 5 10.21 -8.17 -7.81
CA ILE A 5 9.39 -6.97 -7.44
C ILE A 5 8.26 -6.74 -8.44
N SER A 6 8.54 -7.07 -9.70
CA SER A 6 7.65 -6.92 -10.83
C SER A 6 7.62 -8.19 -11.66
N TYR A 7 6.47 -8.41 -12.28
CA TYR A 7 6.21 -9.54 -13.17
C TYR A 7 5.82 -8.97 -14.53
N SER A 8 6.47 -9.44 -15.60
CA SER A 8 6.16 -9.03 -16.96
C SER A 8 5.95 -10.23 -17.86
N PHE A 9 5.01 -10.08 -18.80
CA PHE A 9 4.64 -11.11 -19.78
C PHE A 9 3.92 -10.45 -20.96
N SER A 10 4.13 -10.98 -22.17
CA SER A 10 3.66 -10.36 -23.43
C SER A 10 3.94 -8.85 -23.45
N ASP A 11 2.90 -8.01 -23.48
CA ASP A 11 2.97 -6.54 -23.45
C ASP A 11 2.53 -5.92 -22.10
N VAL A 12 2.50 -6.74 -21.03
CA VAL A 12 2.01 -6.39 -19.70
C VAL A 12 3.15 -6.31 -18.69
N TYR A 13 3.09 -5.28 -17.86
CA TYR A 13 3.92 -5.11 -16.67
C TYR A 13 3.05 -5.03 -15.42
N VAL A 14 3.38 -5.84 -14.41
CA VAL A 14 2.65 -5.94 -13.14
C VAL A 14 3.61 -5.71 -11.98
N GLU A 15 3.23 -4.87 -11.04
CA GLU A 15 3.95 -4.71 -9.78
C GLU A 15 3.03 -4.17 -8.69
N HIS A 16 3.46 -4.20 -7.44
CA HIS A 16 2.68 -3.60 -6.36
C HIS A 16 2.65 -2.07 -6.44
N GLY A 17 3.77 -1.43 -6.81
CA GLY A 17 3.91 0.03 -6.96
C GLY A 17 4.51 0.76 -5.75
N ASN A 18 4.78 0.07 -4.64
CA ASN A 18 5.39 0.69 -3.44
C ASN A 18 6.80 1.24 -3.69
N GLN A 19 7.54 0.70 -4.65
CA GLN A 19 8.88 1.17 -4.99
C GLN A 19 8.90 2.59 -5.58
N HIS A 20 7.75 3.11 -6.03
CA HIS A 20 7.62 4.47 -6.56
C HIS A 20 7.30 5.53 -5.51
N HIS A 21 7.26 5.13 -4.23
CA HIS A 21 7.00 6.03 -3.12
C HIS A 21 8.15 6.05 -2.12
N LEU A 22 8.57 7.26 -1.77
CA LEU A 22 9.70 7.49 -0.86
C LEU A 22 9.53 6.81 0.51
N CYS A 23 8.29 6.71 1.00
CA CYS A 23 8.01 6.14 2.31
C CYS A 23 8.02 4.60 2.30
N THR A 24 7.78 3.97 1.16
CA THR A 24 7.49 2.51 1.04
C THR A 24 8.46 1.75 0.15
N GLN A 25 9.51 2.45 -0.32
CA GLN A 25 10.65 1.88 -1.01
C GLN A 25 11.55 1.11 -0.05
N PHE A 26 11.99 -0.07 -0.47
CA PHE A 26 12.93 -0.90 0.27
C PHE A 26 14.09 -1.32 -0.62
N ASP A 27 15.24 -1.59 0.02
CA ASP A 27 16.48 -1.97 -0.66
C ASP A 27 16.62 -3.50 -0.69
N LEU A 28 16.51 -4.09 -1.88
CA LEU A 28 16.65 -5.54 -2.06
C LEU A 28 18.10 -6.02 -2.05
N ASP A 29 19.05 -5.15 -2.34
CA ASP A 29 20.47 -5.50 -2.36
C ASP A 29 21.04 -5.54 -0.93
N ASN A 30 20.40 -4.82 0.00
CA ASN A 30 20.78 -4.72 1.40
C ASN A 30 19.81 -5.47 2.34
N LEU A 31 19.73 -6.80 2.18
CA LEU A 31 18.99 -7.67 3.10
C LEU A 31 19.68 -7.78 4.46
N ILE A 32 18.90 -7.85 5.54
CA ILE A 32 19.39 -8.04 6.90
C ILE A 32 19.35 -9.54 7.21
N THR A 33 20.33 -10.06 7.95
CA THR A 33 20.27 -11.46 8.42
C THR A 33 19.58 -11.51 9.78
N ASN A 34 18.56 -12.37 9.93
CA ASN A 34 17.88 -12.58 11.21
C ASN A 34 18.75 -13.44 12.15
N LYS A 35 18.30 -13.62 13.41
CA LYS A 35 19.02 -14.43 14.40
C LYS A 35 19.19 -15.91 14.01
N GLU A 36 18.38 -16.40 13.07
CA GLU A 36 18.40 -17.77 12.54
C GLU A 36 19.25 -17.90 11.27
N GLY A 37 19.97 -16.85 10.86
CA GLY A 37 20.78 -16.85 9.63
C GLY A 37 19.98 -16.66 8.33
N LYS A 38 18.67 -16.39 8.40
CA LYS A 38 17.83 -16.15 7.22
C LYS A 38 17.90 -14.69 6.79
N ALA A 39 18.08 -14.46 5.49
CA ALA A 39 17.96 -13.13 4.91
C ALA A 39 16.50 -12.64 4.98
N ILE A 40 16.31 -11.47 5.59
CA ILE A 40 15.03 -10.78 5.75
C ILE A 40 15.13 -9.37 5.15
N LEU A 41 14.00 -8.88 4.67
CA LEU A 41 13.90 -7.54 4.11
C LEU A 41 14.19 -6.48 5.18
N ASN A 42 15.00 -5.47 4.83
CA ASN A 42 15.04 -4.24 5.61
C ASN A 42 13.75 -3.46 5.32
N LEU A 43 12.83 -3.44 6.29
CA LEU A 43 11.53 -2.81 6.13
C LEU A 43 11.68 -1.32 5.76
N ASP A 44 10.78 -0.83 4.94
CA ASP A 44 10.70 0.59 4.62
C ASP A 44 10.23 1.42 5.83
N TRP A 45 10.41 2.73 5.74
CA TRP A 45 10.03 3.65 6.81
C TRP A 45 8.54 3.63 7.11
N GLY A 46 7.69 3.54 6.09
CA GLY A 46 6.24 3.44 6.23
C GLY A 46 5.79 2.19 6.99
N SER A 47 6.37 1.04 6.66
CA SER A 47 6.11 -0.24 7.33
C SER A 47 6.53 -0.23 8.79
N LEU A 48 7.71 0.32 9.12
CA LEU A 48 8.13 0.46 10.52
C LEU A 48 7.29 1.47 11.29
N MET A 49 6.90 2.57 10.64
CA MET A 49 5.97 3.53 11.21
C MET A 49 4.64 2.88 11.54
N GLY A 50 4.06 2.12 10.60
CA GLY A 50 2.85 1.35 10.83
C GLY A 50 3.02 0.34 11.97
N TYR A 51 4.12 -0.41 11.99
CA TYR A 51 4.41 -1.35 13.08
C TYR A 51 4.43 -0.67 14.45
N TYR A 52 5.22 0.39 14.60
CA TYR A 52 5.38 1.05 15.90
C TYR A 52 4.16 1.86 16.33
N HIS A 53 3.53 2.59 15.40
CA HIS A 53 2.44 3.52 15.70
C HIS A 53 1.06 2.83 15.76
N ILE A 54 0.85 1.77 14.96
CA ILE A 54 -0.46 1.13 14.81
C ILE A 54 -0.49 -0.22 15.53
N TYR A 55 0.50 -1.09 15.31
CA TYR A 55 0.41 -2.50 15.72
C TYR A 55 1.03 -2.82 17.07
N LYS A 56 2.19 -2.23 17.40
CA LYS A 56 2.98 -2.61 18.58
C LYS A 56 2.21 -2.44 19.88
N ASP A 57 1.51 -1.33 20.02
CA ASP A 57 0.76 -1.01 21.24
C ASP A 57 -0.70 -1.49 21.18
N LYS A 58 -1.09 -2.22 20.10
CA LYS A 58 -2.46 -2.69 19.84
C LYS A 58 -3.55 -1.67 20.17
N ASN A 59 -3.26 -0.40 19.95
CA ASN A 59 -4.23 0.66 20.22
C ASN A 59 -5.25 0.63 19.09
N GLU A 60 -6.37 -0.06 19.30
CA GLU A 60 -7.50 -0.11 18.36
C GLU A 60 -8.00 1.30 17.97
N VAL A 61 -7.75 2.29 18.83
CA VAL A 61 -8.07 3.70 18.57
C VAL A 61 -7.20 4.29 17.43
N PHE A 62 -6.05 3.71 17.11
CA PHE A 62 -5.12 4.19 16.08
C PHE A 62 -5.19 3.43 14.74
N THR A 63 -6.01 2.38 14.62
CA THR A 63 -6.22 1.65 13.35
C THR A 63 -7.25 2.33 12.43
N ALA A 64 -8.26 2.99 12.99
CA ALA A 64 -9.30 3.71 12.24
C ALA A 64 -8.78 4.75 11.22
N PRO A 65 -7.75 5.58 11.50
CA PRO A 65 -7.27 6.60 10.56
C PRO A 65 -6.52 6.05 9.33
N TYR A 66 -6.05 4.80 9.35
CA TYR A 66 -5.25 4.22 8.26
C TYR A 66 -6.01 4.15 6.92
N ASN A 67 -7.34 4.03 7.00
CA ASN A 67 -8.21 3.91 5.83
C ASN A 67 -8.89 5.23 5.44
N ILE A 68 -8.52 6.35 6.06
CA ILE A 68 -9.16 7.65 5.84
C ILE A 68 -8.22 8.56 5.04
N ILE A 69 -8.66 8.96 3.85
CA ILE A 69 -7.93 9.85 2.94
C ILE A 69 -8.70 11.16 2.70
N PRO A 70 -8.06 12.31 2.44
CA PRO A 70 -6.65 12.60 2.71
C PRO A 70 -6.40 12.75 4.22
N ALA A 71 -5.23 12.27 4.69
CA ALA A 71 -4.86 12.26 6.10
C ALA A 71 -4.94 13.67 6.76
N PHE A 72 -4.59 14.73 6.03
CA PHE A 72 -4.64 16.09 6.56
C PHE A 72 -6.07 16.57 6.88
N LYS A 73 -7.07 16.15 6.10
CA LYS A 73 -8.48 16.50 6.37
C LYS A 73 -9.00 15.80 7.60
N MET A 74 -8.63 14.54 7.77
CA MET A 74 -8.91 13.77 8.97
C MET A 74 -8.24 14.41 10.19
N LEU A 75 -6.97 14.82 10.10
CA LEU A 75 -6.27 15.48 11.19
C LEU A 75 -6.95 16.78 11.61
N LYS A 76 -7.35 17.62 10.64
CA LYS A 76 -8.14 18.83 10.90
C LYS A 76 -9.44 18.53 11.64
N TRP A 77 -10.16 17.50 11.19
CA TRP A 77 -11.41 17.07 11.83
C TRP A 77 -11.17 16.59 13.28
N LEU A 78 -10.13 15.78 13.51
CA LEU A 78 -9.76 15.30 14.83
C LEU A 78 -9.35 16.44 15.77
N LEU A 79 -8.64 17.45 15.29
CA LEU A 79 -8.25 18.61 16.11
C LEU A 79 -9.47 19.40 16.61
N VAL A 80 -10.54 19.47 15.82
CA VAL A 80 -11.79 20.17 16.19
C VAL A 80 -12.67 19.33 17.11
N HIS A 81 -12.87 18.04 16.77
CA HIS A 81 -13.85 17.20 17.45
C HIS A 81 -13.26 16.31 18.55
N SER A 82 -11.95 16.15 18.61
CA SER A 82 -11.26 15.25 19.53
C SER A 82 -9.85 15.73 19.85
N PHE A 83 -9.72 16.98 20.31
CA PHE A 83 -8.43 17.67 20.49
C PHE A 83 -7.39 16.85 21.27
N VAL A 84 -7.75 16.34 22.46
CA VAL A 84 -6.82 15.54 23.29
C VAL A 84 -6.32 14.30 22.55
N PHE A 85 -7.21 13.63 21.83
CA PHE A 85 -6.85 12.48 21.01
C PHE A 85 -5.95 12.88 19.84
N ALA A 86 -6.25 13.97 19.14
CA ALA A 86 -5.45 14.48 18.04
C ALA A 86 -4.04 14.85 18.49
N VAL A 87 -3.89 15.55 19.62
CA VAL A 87 -2.59 15.90 20.19
C VAL A 87 -1.81 14.64 20.58
N LYS A 88 -2.43 13.68 21.26
CA LYS A 88 -1.81 12.38 21.59
C LYS A 88 -1.34 11.66 20.32
N TRP A 89 -2.17 11.66 19.28
CA TRP A 89 -1.85 11.05 17.98
C TRP A 89 -0.64 11.71 17.32
N ILE A 90 -0.59 13.04 17.28
CA ILE A 90 0.52 13.83 16.72
C ILE A 90 1.80 13.54 17.50
N VAL A 91 1.76 13.57 18.84
CA VAL A 91 2.94 13.32 19.68
C VAL A 91 3.49 11.91 19.45
N LEU A 92 2.63 10.89 19.42
CA LEU A 92 3.05 9.52 19.13
C LEU A 92 3.59 9.37 17.71
N PHE A 93 2.94 9.99 16.73
CA PHE A 93 3.38 9.96 15.33
C PHE A 93 4.78 10.57 15.18
N ILE A 94 5.02 11.72 15.81
CA ILE A 94 6.32 12.39 15.83
C ILE A 94 7.36 11.50 16.53
N PHE A 95 7.06 11.01 17.75
CA PHE A 95 7.95 10.15 18.51
C PHE A 95 8.37 8.90 17.73
N TYR A 96 7.40 8.20 17.13
CA TYR A 96 7.68 7.00 16.35
C TYR A 96 8.36 7.29 15.01
N SER A 97 8.12 8.45 14.40
CA SER A 97 8.88 8.93 13.22
C SER A 97 10.36 9.08 13.53
N PHE A 98 10.71 9.60 14.71
CA PHE A 98 12.10 9.67 15.14
C PHE A 98 12.68 8.30 15.49
N LYS A 99 11.91 7.46 16.17
CA LYS A 99 12.33 6.11 16.54
C LYS A 99 12.62 5.24 15.33
N SER A 100 11.78 5.28 14.29
CA SER A 100 11.96 4.47 13.08
C SER A 100 13.23 4.86 12.33
N LEU A 101 13.61 6.15 12.30
CA LEU A 101 14.87 6.60 11.70
C LEU A 101 16.11 6.10 12.45
N TYR A 102 16.04 6.04 13.77
CA TYR A 102 17.10 5.46 14.60
C TYR A 102 17.26 3.96 14.35
N VAL A 103 16.13 3.24 14.28
CA VAL A 103 16.08 1.79 14.04
C VAL A 103 16.59 1.42 12.65
N LEU A 104 16.23 2.19 11.63
CA LEU A 104 16.50 1.85 10.23
C LEU A 104 17.98 1.85 9.85
N LYS A 105 18.86 2.49 10.63
CA LYS A 105 20.19 2.91 10.16
C LYS A 105 20.12 3.42 8.69
N HIS A 106 19.02 4.09 8.32
CA HIS A 106 18.73 4.43 6.94
C HIS A 106 19.89 5.27 6.41
N LYS A 107 20.31 5.04 5.15
CA LYS A 107 21.45 5.78 4.54
C LYS A 107 21.33 7.29 4.72
N ASN A 108 20.10 7.82 4.79
CA ASN A 108 19.81 9.24 4.97
C ASN A 108 19.29 9.53 6.39
N LYS A 109 20.21 9.68 7.36
CA LYS A 109 19.92 10.15 8.74
C LYS A 109 19.81 11.67 8.85
N ASN A 110 19.21 12.34 7.88
CA ASN A 110 19.14 13.82 7.90
C ASN A 110 17.71 14.29 8.15
N TRP A 111 17.56 15.32 8.98
CA TRP A 111 16.31 16.04 9.25
C TRP A 111 15.56 16.43 7.97
N THR A 112 16.29 16.80 6.92
CA THR A 112 15.70 17.11 5.61
C THR A 112 14.86 15.97 5.05
N PHE A 113 15.34 14.72 5.20
CA PHE A 113 14.61 13.53 4.74
C PHE A 113 13.32 13.32 5.52
N VAL A 114 13.32 13.57 6.84
CA VAL A 114 12.13 13.48 7.69
C VAL A 114 11.08 14.50 7.28
N PHE A 115 11.49 15.76 7.08
CA PHE A 115 10.58 16.80 6.60
C PHE A 115 10.04 16.48 5.21
N THR A 116 10.86 15.93 4.31
CA THR A 116 10.39 15.44 3.01
C THR A 116 9.36 14.33 3.17
N LEU A 117 9.62 13.31 4.01
CA LEU A 117 8.66 12.23 4.27
C LEU A 117 7.34 12.74 4.83
N ILE A 118 7.37 13.60 5.84
CA ILE A 118 6.17 14.19 6.44
C ILE A 118 5.41 15.05 5.41
N LYS A 119 6.12 15.89 4.65
CA LYS A 119 5.52 16.69 3.58
C LYS A 119 4.86 15.79 2.54
N THR A 120 5.55 14.75 2.09
CA THR A 120 5.03 13.76 1.14
C THR A 120 3.78 13.07 1.69
N LEU A 121 3.79 12.57 2.92
CA LEU A 121 2.60 11.98 3.56
C LEU A 121 1.40 12.93 3.65
N LEU A 122 1.65 14.22 3.93
CA LEU A 122 0.58 15.21 4.11
C LEU A 122 0.05 15.77 2.80
N THR A 123 0.84 15.74 1.73
CA THR A 123 0.54 16.46 0.48
C THR A 123 0.40 15.56 -0.75
N GLU A 124 1.00 14.38 -0.74
CA GLU A 124 1.00 13.50 -1.90
C GLU A 124 -0.33 12.73 -1.99
N ASP A 125 -1.00 12.89 -3.13
CA ASP A 125 -2.07 11.99 -3.55
C ASP A 125 -1.41 10.76 -4.16
N PHE A 126 -1.29 9.69 -3.36
CA PHE A 126 -0.62 8.44 -3.77
C PHE A 126 -1.14 7.90 -5.10
N SER A 127 -2.46 7.99 -5.31
CA SER A 127 -3.10 7.52 -6.53
C SER A 127 -2.62 8.30 -7.76
N ARG A 128 -2.46 9.63 -7.64
CA ARG A 128 -1.96 10.47 -8.74
C ARG A 128 -0.48 10.27 -9.01
N SER A 129 0.32 10.02 -7.98
CA SER A 129 1.76 9.79 -8.14
C SER A 129 2.02 8.51 -8.94
N LEU A 130 1.37 7.41 -8.55
CA LEU A 130 1.42 6.14 -9.30
C LEU A 130 0.90 6.27 -10.72
N GLU A 131 -0.15 7.07 -10.93
CA GLU A 131 -0.68 7.34 -12.27
C GLU A 131 0.36 8.02 -13.18
N LYS A 132 1.13 8.99 -12.65
CA LYS A 132 2.22 9.63 -13.40
C LYS A 132 3.31 8.63 -13.75
N THR A 133 3.69 7.76 -12.82
CA THR A 133 4.70 6.72 -13.05
C THR A 133 4.23 5.72 -14.09
N ALA A 134 2.99 5.22 -13.98
CA ALA A 134 2.40 4.32 -14.96
C ALA A 134 2.36 4.94 -16.36
N LYS A 135 1.94 6.21 -16.46
CA LYS A 135 1.96 6.95 -17.73
C LYS A 135 3.37 7.03 -18.32
N LYS A 136 4.37 7.34 -17.49
CA LYS A 136 5.78 7.38 -17.91
C LYS A 136 6.22 6.02 -18.45
N MET A 137 5.94 4.94 -17.73
CA MET A 137 6.28 3.59 -18.17
C MET A 137 5.61 3.22 -19.50
N LEU A 138 4.32 3.55 -19.67
CA LEU A 138 3.60 3.27 -20.91
C LEU A 138 4.14 4.03 -22.13
N LEU A 139 4.75 5.21 -21.92
CA LEU A 139 5.31 6.04 -22.98
C LEU A 139 6.78 5.73 -23.27
N GLU A 140 7.56 5.36 -22.25
CA GLU A 140 9.01 5.19 -22.36
C GLU A 140 9.47 3.73 -22.50
N THR A 141 8.55 2.77 -22.32
CA THR A 141 8.86 1.33 -22.41
C THR A 141 8.01 0.64 -23.48
N ASN A 142 8.38 -0.60 -23.81
CA ASN A 142 7.63 -1.43 -24.75
C ASN A 142 6.34 -2.01 -24.17
N TYR A 143 6.06 -1.78 -22.88
CA TYR A 143 4.81 -2.25 -22.28
C TYR A 143 3.63 -1.42 -22.76
N ASN A 144 2.55 -2.13 -23.07
CA ASN A 144 1.27 -1.52 -23.42
C ASN A 144 0.32 -1.48 -22.23
N LYS A 145 0.52 -2.35 -21.24
CA LYS A 145 -0.35 -2.42 -20.07
C LYS A 145 0.48 -2.40 -18.81
N VAL A 146 0.07 -1.56 -17.87
CA VAL A 146 0.72 -1.44 -16.56
C VAL A 146 -0.33 -1.69 -15.48
N VAL A 147 -0.06 -2.64 -14.60
CA VAL A 147 -0.94 -3.00 -13.48
C VAL A 147 -0.22 -2.73 -12.16
N PHE A 148 -0.75 -1.78 -11.39
CA PHE A 148 -0.28 -1.46 -10.05
C PHE A 148 -1.32 -1.80 -8.97
N GLY A 149 -0.84 -1.78 -7.72
CA GLY A 149 -1.68 -1.75 -6.53
C GLY A 149 -1.32 -0.53 -5.66
N HIS A 150 -1.10 -0.78 -4.37
CA HIS A 150 -0.56 0.14 -3.36
C HIS A 150 -1.43 1.35 -2.96
N SER A 151 -2.06 2.07 -3.89
CA SER A 151 -2.83 3.30 -3.57
C SER A 151 -4.15 3.08 -2.83
N HIS A 152 -4.55 1.81 -2.65
CA HIS A 152 -5.87 1.39 -2.15
C HIS A 152 -7.08 1.95 -2.93
N SER A 153 -6.83 2.63 -4.05
CA SER A 153 -7.83 3.25 -4.91
C SER A 153 -7.82 2.56 -6.27
N TYR A 154 -8.94 1.98 -6.66
CA TYR A 154 -9.07 1.36 -7.97
C TYR A 154 -9.06 2.41 -9.08
N ARG A 155 -8.43 2.12 -10.22
CA ARG A 155 -8.37 3.04 -11.37
C ARG A 155 -8.20 2.27 -12.67
N PHE A 156 -8.88 2.72 -13.71
CA PHE A 156 -8.68 2.28 -15.09
C PHE A 156 -8.48 3.53 -15.94
N ARG A 157 -7.40 3.59 -16.72
CA ARG A 157 -7.03 4.73 -17.56
C ARG A 157 -6.44 4.22 -18.86
N GLU A 158 -6.93 4.71 -19.98
CA GLU A 158 -6.29 4.57 -21.28
C GLU A 158 -5.63 5.90 -21.65
N TYR A 159 -4.35 5.88 -22.01
CA TYR A 159 -3.60 7.10 -22.38
C TYR A 159 -3.48 7.30 -23.88
N SER A 160 -3.46 6.20 -24.64
CA SER A 160 -3.48 6.15 -26.09
C SER A 160 -3.98 4.75 -26.50
N PRO A 161 -4.28 4.49 -27.79
CA PRO A 161 -4.73 3.18 -28.22
C PRO A 161 -3.81 2.08 -27.68
N ASN A 162 -4.41 1.11 -26.99
CA ASN A 162 -3.74 -0.02 -26.34
C ASN A 162 -2.78 0.30 -25.18
N LYS A 163 -2.58 1.57 -24.78
CA LYS A 163 -1.77 1.97 -23.63
C LYS A 163 -2.64 2.15 -22.38
N ILE A 164 -2.74 1.09 -21.58
CA ILE A 164 -3.71 1.01 -20.47
C ILE A 164 -2.98 0.91 -19.12
N TYR A 165 -3.42 1.72 -18.17
CA TYR A 165 -3.05 1.64 -16.77
C TYR A 165 -4.23 1.14 -15.93
N VAL A 166 -3.97 0.12 -15.12
CA VAL A 166 -4.91 -0.41 -14.14
C VAL A 166 -4.30 -0.34 -12.75
N ASN A 167 -5.07 0.19 -11.79
CA ASN A 167 -4.84 0.00 -10.37
C ASN A 167 -5.95 -0.85 -9.79
N THR A 168 -5.62 -1.99 -9.19
CA THR A 168 -6.64 -2.88 -8.59
C THR A 168 -7.19 -2.34 -7.28
N GLY A 169 -6.58 -1.30 -6.70
CA GLY A 169 -6.94 -0.79 -5.38
C GLY A 169 -6.60 -1.81 -4.28
N GLY A 170 -7.31 -1.71 -3.15
CA GLY A 170 -7.18 -2.62 -2.03
C GLY A 170 -8.52 -3.26 -1.66
N TRP A 171 -8.50 -4.46 -1.11
CA TRP A 171 -9.69 -5.19 -0.63
C TRP A 171 -10.11 -4.77 0.79
N ILE A 172 -9.91 -3.49 1.08
CA ILE A 172 -10.19 -2.87 2.37
C ILE A 172 -11.21 -1.76 2.20
N LYS A 173 -11.90 -1.42 3.30
CA LYS A 173 -12.83 -0.29 3.34
C LYS A 173 -12.01 1.00 3.39
N VAL A 174 -12.26 1.93 2.47
CA VAL A 174 -11.60 3.25 2.42
C VAL A 174 -12.64 4.35 2.57
N THR A 175 -12.36 5.31 3.46
CA THR A 175 -13.17 6.50 3.69
C THR A 175 -12.46 7.71 3.10
N ASN A 176 -13.13 8.47 2.25
CA ASN A 176 -12.59 9.68 1.66
C ASN A 176 -13.33 10.91 2.17
N LEU A 177 -12.57 11.90 2.62
CA LEU A 177 -13.02 13.19 3.14
C LEU A 177 -12.86 14.32 2.11
N ALA A 178 -12.46 14.00 0.87
CA ALA A 178 -12.43 14.97 -0.21
C ALA A 178 -13.86 15.34 -0.65
N THR A 179 -14.15 16.63 -0.79
CA THR A 179 -15.52 17.12 -1.07
C THR A 179 -16.10 16.57 -2.38
N HIS A 180 -15.26 16.34 -3.39
CA HIS A 180 -15.67 15.80 -4.69
C HIS A 180 -15.90 14.28 -4.70
N SER A 181 -15.53 13.58 -3.63
CA SER A 181 -15.57 12.11 -3.54
C SER A 181 -15.82 11.63 -2.11
N LEU A 182 -16.60 12.41 -1.35
CA LEU A 182 -16.88 12.18 0.06
C LEU A 182 -17.68 10.89 0.23
N GLY A 183 -17.22 10.00 1.10
CA GLY A 183 -17.94 8.77 1.40
C GLY A 183 -17.02 7.63 1.80
N THR A 184 -17.62 6.46 2.00
CA THR A 184 -16.89 5.23 2.30
C THR A 184 -17.23 4.16 1.29
N TRP A 185 -16.24 3.48 0.74
CA TRP A 185 -16.44 2.38 -0.19
C TRP A 185 -15.58 1.17 0.15
N LYS A 186 -16.04 0.01 -0.32
CA LYS A 186 -15.29 -1.24 -0.32
C LYS A 186 -15.60 -1.91 -1.66
N LYS A 187 -14.62 -1.94 -2.57
CA LYS A 187 -14.74 -2.62 -3.86
C LYS A 187 -13.62 -3.64 -3.99
N PHE A 188 -13.98 -4.87 -4.28
CA PHE A 188 -13.04 -5.97 -4.44
C PHE A 188 -12.62 -6.05 -5.90
N CYS A 189 -11.79 -5.10 -6.33
CA CYS A 189 -11.38 -5.05 -7.72
C CYS A 189 -10.20 -6.00 -8.00
N TYR A 190 -10.14 -6.51 -9.23
CA TYR A 190 -9.04 -7.30 -9.75
C TYR A 190 -8.83 -6.99 -11.24
N ALA A 191 -7.59 -7.14 -11.71
CA ALA A 191 -7.28 -7.03 -13.13
C ALA A 191 -7.50 -8.41 -13.78
N TYR A 192 -8.28 -8.43 -14.85
CA TYR A 192 -8.49 -9.61 -15.69
C TYR A 192 -7.74 -9.38 -17.00
N ILE A 193 -6.82 -10.29 -17.32
CA ILE A 193 -5.90 -10.15 -18.45
C ILE A 193 -6.04 -11.39 -19.31
N GLU A 194 -6.41 -11.21 -20.57
CA GLU A 194 -6.43 -12.28 -21.56
C GLU A 194 -5.23 -12.12 -22.49
N VAL A 195 -4.47 -13.20 -22.67
CA VAL A 195 -3.26 -13.20 -23.49
C VAL A 195 -3.57 -13.94 -24.79
N ASN A 196 -3.42 -13.22 -25.91
CA ASN A 196 -3.60 -13.72 -27.27
C ASN A 196 -2.28 -13.56 -28.02
N GLY A 197 -1.37 -14.52 -27.81
CA GLY A 197 0.01 -14.46 -28.33
C GLY A 197 0.80 -13.29 -27.74
N ASP A 198 1.31 -12.43 -28.61
CA ASP A 198 2.10 -11.24 -28.22
C ASP A 198 1.23 -10.06 -27.76
N SER A 199 -0.09 -10.15 -27.97
CA SER A 199 -1.04 -9.12 -27.55
C SER A 199 -1.83 -9.58 -26.32
N SER A 200 -2.25 -8.63 -25.50
CA SER A 200 -3.22 -8.92 -24.44
C SER A 200 -4.38 -7.93 -24.44
N SER A 201 -5.47 -8.29 -23.78
CA SER A 201 -6.53 -7.38 -23.34
C SER A 201 -6.47 -7.25 -21.83
N ILE A 202 -6.92 -6.11 -21.27
CA ILE A 202 -7.00 -5.93 -19.83
C ILE A 202 -8.29 -5.23 -19.43
N GLU A 203 -8.93 -5.76 -18.40
CA GLU A 203 -10.15 -5.22 -17.81
C GLU A 203 -9.98 -5.09 -16.30
N LEU A 204 -10.52 -4.02 -15.72
CA LEU A 204 -10.67 -3.89 -14.27
C LEU A 204 -12.05 -4.38 -13.87
N LYS A 205 -12.11 -5.55 -13.24
CA LYS A 205 -13.36 -6.17 -12.80
C LYS A 205 -13.57 -5.99 -11.30
N GLU A 206 -14.82 -6.05 -10.90
CA GLU A 206 -15.23 -6.10 -9.50
C GLU A 206 -15.69 -7.52 -9.17
N TRP A 207 -15.11 -8.11 -8.11
CA TRP A 207 -15.56 -9.38 -7.56
C TRP A 207 -16.87 -9.16 -6.80
N LYS A 208 -17.90 -9.90 -7.24
CA LYS A 208 -19.23 -9.94 -6.62
C LYS A 208 -19.52 -11.39 -6.22
N GLY A 209 -18.84 -11.87 -5.18
CA GLY A 209 -19.12 -13.19 -4.64
C GLY A 209 -19.78 -13.14 -3.27
N ILE A 210 -20.37 -14.27 -2.90
CA ILE A 210 -20.87 -14.51 -1.55
C ILE A 210 -19.68 -15.08 -0.77
N HIS A 211 -19.33 -14.44 0.35
CA HIS A 211 -18.32 -14.98 1.25
C HIS A 211 -18.87 -16.25 1.90
N VAL A 212 -18.55 -17.41 1.33
CA VAL A 212 -18.74 -18.70 1.98
C VAL A 212 -17.42 -18.98 2.70
N PRO A 213 -17.33 -18.81 4.03
CA PRO A 213 -16.15 -19.24 4.75
C PRO A 213 -15.96 -20.74 4.51
N ASP A 214 -14.79 -21.11 3.98
CA ASP A 214 -14.44 -22.50 3.72
C ASP A 214 -14.42 -23.27 5.07
N LEU A 215 -15.48 -24.04 5.34
CA LEU A 215 -15.62 -24.85 6.57
C LEU A 215 -14.55 -25.94 6.68
N THR A 216 -13.80 -26.19 5.61
CA THR A 216 -12.68 -27.16 5.53
C THR A 216 -11.51 -26.82 6.44
N ILE A 217 -11.26 -25.55 6.77
CA ILE A 217 -10.16 -25.19 7.69
C ILE A 217 -10.59 -25.32 9.17
N ALA A 218 -11.86 -25.11 9.48
CA ALA A 218 -12.39 -25.27 10.84
C ALA A 218 -12.42 -26.75 11.29
N GLY A 219 -12.59 -27.69 10.34
CA GLY A 219 -12.62 -29.13 10.62
C GLY A 219 -11.27 -29.78 10.89
N GLN A 220 -10.15 -29.16 10.49
CA GLN A 220 -8.81 -29.73 10.73
C GLN A 220 -8.24 -29.41 12.12
N LYS A 221 -8.75 -28.40 12.82
CA LYS A 221 -8.27 -28.06 14.18
C LYS A 221 -8.68 -29.09 15.23
N ASN A 222 -9.84 -29.74 15.07
CA ASN A 222 -10.36 -30.70 16.06
C ASN A 222 -9.75 -32.10 15.97
N LYS A 223 -8.83 -32.35 15.03
CA LYS A 223 -8.16 -33.66 14.91
C LYS A 223 -6.76 -33.72 15.51
N ILE A 224 -6.17 -32.59 15.88
CA ILE A 224 -4.79 -32.53 16.41
C ILE A 224 -4.76 -32.56 17.95
N ASP A 225 -5.88 -32.25 18.61
CA ASP A 225 -5.95 -32.19 20.08
C ASP A 225 -6.42 -33.50 20.76
N HIS A 226 -6.60 -34.58 20.01
CA HIS A 226 -6.96 -35.91 20.55
C HIS A 226 -5.85 -36.98 20.41
N GLU A 227 -4.66 -36.62 19.91
CA GLU A 227 -3.51 -37.52 19.80
C GLU A 227 -2.25 -36.95 20.49
N ARG A 228 -2.40 -36.33 21.67
CA ARG A 228 -1.29 -36.00 22.57
C ARG A 228 -1.55 -36.46 23.99
#